data_AF-A0A517ZYL8-F1
#
_entry.id   AF-A0A517ZYL8-F1
#
_cell.length_a   1.000
_cell.length_b   1.000
_cell.length_c   1.000
_cell.angle_alpha   90.00
_cell.angle_beta   90.00
_cell.angle_gamma   90.00
#
_symmetry.space_group_name_H-M   'P 1'
#
loop_
_entity.id
_entity.type
_entity.pdbx_description
1 polymer ?
#
loop_
_entity_poly.entity_id
_entity_poly.type
_entity_poly.pdbx_seq_one_letter_code
_entity_poly.pdbx_strand_id
1 'polypeptide(L)'
;MQGQLLGYLLEQRIAGRLALSLVVLLVVSSIPCRGAEYATEAEIKKAIEKSKTFLLQDIERGTNRASIGAVALLKAGVKPSDKRVKKVLDDLASRCQGDEFKPYSRHAGIYEATVYIMAFANSEPDKYKAEIQFLVDWLIKSQRADGGWEYPDEKNSADTSQSQYALLGLWEASIQGAEIDPSVFDRAVRWHLATQRKDGGFTYEPGQAGTTSSTHSMTAAGTGSLHICRMFMFPSTKDSASPFAGDSSARKKKASDRKKFGILEDPDLVEAELEKSATKSAPRRTVGGAALNASIGRSLGWLNQNFVVRNPTGWPMYYLYSLERAMALANIEEQLGNHAWYREGATHLVRSQNERGDWRGNGGPGPSTAFGLMFLTRATHKTLGRRRVRRKIGGGLLAGGRGLPDDLSSTSIEGGTVKQRKMTGPVDELLAVLEDPKNANFFQAQEALVETVILGDPKALVGKTDKLLKLASTKNDEVRRTAMWALGRSQDITVVPTLIQALSDPNLDTMVEARNALRFISKRIDGFGLPAQPSDKERERAIARWKKWYLTVRPYDEQDDLLTVEQ
;
A
#
# COMPACT_ATOMS: atom_id res chain seq x y z
N MET A 1 -91.74 -12.61 -17.82
CA MET A 1 -90.91 -11.53 -17.25
C MET A 1 -90.07 -12.02 -16.06
N GLN A 2 -89.41 -13.19 -16.19
CA GLN A 2 -88.55 -13.78 -15.14
C GLN A 2 -87.17 -14.25 -15.66
N GLY A 3 -86.97 -14.35 -16.99
CA GLY A 3 -85.69 -14.73 -17.59
C GLY A 3 -84.67 -13.59 -17.74
N GLN A 4 -85.12 -12.34 -17.87
CA GLN A 4 -84.22 -11.19 -18.04
C GLN A 4 -83.62 -10.67 -16.71
N LEU A 5 -84.29 -10.91 -15.57
CA LEU A 5 -83.74 -10.53 -14.26
C LEU A 5 -82.63 -11.47 -13.77
N LEU A 6 -82.69 -12.75 -14.16
CA LEU A 6 -81.67 -13.74 -13.76
C LEU A 6 -80.34 -13.56 -14.50
N GLY A 7 -80.38 -13.13 -15.77
CA GLY A 7 -79.16 -12.82 -16.55
C GLY A 7 -78.40 -11.63 -15.98
N TYR A 8 -79.12 -10.57 -15.60
CA TYR A 8 -78.50 -9.34 -15.05
C TYR A 8 -77.87 -9.55 -13.66
N LEU A 9 -78.45 -10.42 -12.84
CA LEU A 9 -77.91 -10.76 -11.51
C LEU A 9 -76.71 -11.72 -11.56
N LEU A 10 -76.59 -12.55 -12.62
CA LEU A 10 -75.41 -13.40 -12.81
C LEU A 10 -74.22 -12.61 -13.37
N GLU A 11 -74.43 -11.69 -14.32
CA GLU A 11 -73.36 -10.85 -14.88
C GLU A 11 -72.75 -9.91 -13.82
N GLN A 12 -73.56 -9.33 -12.93
CA GLN A 12 -73.02 -8.49 -11.84
C GLN A 12 -72.22 -9.28 -10.78
N ARG A 13 -72.56 -10.57 -10.54
CA ARG A 13 -71.80 -11.42 -9.61
C ARG A 13 -70.46 -11.90 -10.20
N ILE A 14 -70.38 -12.09 -11.52
CA ILE A 14 -69.14 -12.49 -12.21
C ILE A 14 -68.21 -11.27 -12.36
N ALA A 15 -68.74 -10.10 -12.72
CA ALA A 15 -67.99 -8.85 -12.78
C ALA A 15 -67.46 -8.43 -11.39
N GLY A 16 -68.26 -8.59 -10.33
CA GLY A 16 -67.85 -8.29 -8.96
C GLY A 16 -66.74 -9.23 -8.43
N ARG A 17 -66.77 -10.53 -8.79
CA ARG A 17 -65.73 -11.49 -8.39
C ARG A 17 -64.44 -11.36 -9.20
N LEU A 18 -64.53 -10.97 -10.48
CA LEU A 18 -63.35 -10.63 -11.29
C LEU A 18 -62.71 -9.32 -10.83
N ALA A 19 -63.49 -8.30 -10.47
CA ALA A 19 -62.98 -7.04 -9.92
C ALA A 19 -62.35 -7.23 -8.53
N LEU A 20 -62.94 -8.06 -7.65
CA LEU A 20 -62.35 -8.36 -6.34
C LEU A 20 -61.07 -9.20 -6.47
N SER A 21 -61.00 -10.12 -7.45
CA SER A 21 -59.81 -10.93 -7.70
C SER A 21 -58.69 -10.11 -8.36
N LEU A 22 -59.02 -9.13 -9.22
CA LEU A 22 -58.05 -8.22 -9.82
C LEU A 22 -57.49 -7.22 -8.79
N VAL A 23 -58.32 -6.75 -7.84
CA VAL A 23 -57.88 -5.86 -6.76
C VAL A 23 -57.06 -6.62 -5.70
N VAL A 24 -57.37 -7.89 -5.43
CA VAL A 24 -56.51 -8.73 -4.57
C VAL A 24 -55.21 -9.14 -5.28
N LEU A 25 -55.19 -9.29 -6.61
CA LEU A 25 -53.95 -9.49 -7.38
C LEU A 25 -53.13 -8.20 -7.58
N LEU A 26 -53.75 -7.02 -7.56
CA LEU A 26 -53.06 -5.73 -7.67
C LEU A 26 -52.62 -5.13 -6.32
N VAL A 27 -53.09 -5.69 -5.19
CA VAL A 27 -52.60 -5.34 -3.84
C VAL A 27 -51.52 -6.32 -3.34
N VAL A 28 -51.21 -7.38 -4.09
CA VAL A 28 -50.07 -8.29 -3.82
C VAL A 28 -48.79 -7.91 -4.61
N SER A 29 -48.85 -6.93 -5.52
CA SER A 29 -47.69 -6.50 -6.34
C SER A 29 -47.02 -5.20 -5.89
N SER A 30 -47.17 -4.83 -4.62
CA SER A 30 -46.28 -3.85 -3.97
C SER A 30 -46.03 -4.22 -2.51
N ILE A 31 -45.77 -5.51 -2.25
CA ILE A 31 -44.73 -5.80 -1.27
C ILE A 31 -43.48 -5.24 -1.94
N PRO A 32 -42.87 -4.14 -1.49
CA PRO A 32 -41.53 -3.84 -1.94
C PRO A 32 -40.76 -5.11 -1.67
N CYS A 33 -40.25 -5.74 -2.73
CA CYS A 33 -39.19 -6.72 -2.58
C CYS A 33 -38.22 -6.00 -1.66
N ARG A 34 -38.18 -6.38 -0.38
CA ARG A 34 -37.22 -5.83 0.58
C ARG A 34 -35.91 -6.39 0.08
N GLY A 35 -35.37 -5.79 -0.98
CA GLY A 35 -33.96 -5.88 -1.32
C GLY A 35 -33.30 -5.60 0.01
N ALA A 36 -32.60 -6.61 0.54
CA ALA A 36 -32.15 -6.60 1.92
C ALA A 36 -31.46 -5.26 2.16
N GLU A 37 -32.10 -4.40 2.97
CA GLU A 37 -31.59 -3.05 3.16
C GLU A 37 -30.22 -3.20 3.81
N TYR A 38 -29.17 -2.82 3.09
CA TYR A 38 -27.81 -2.90 3.59
C TYR A 38 -27.65 -1.86 4.71
N ALA A 39 -26.79 -2.16 5.69
CA ALA A 39 -26.46 -1.20 6.72
C ALA A 39 -25.92 0.09 6.09
N THR A 40 -26.47 1.21 6.53
CA THR A 40 -26.06 2.55 6.10
C THR A 40 -24.66 2.87 6.61
N GLU A 41 -23.99 3.84 5.97
CA GLU A 41 -22.69 4.31 6.47
C GLU A 41 -22.75 4.84 7.90
N ALA A 42 -23.88 5.45 8.29
CA ALA A 42 -24.09 5.95 9.65
C ALA A 42 -24.14 4.81 10.68
N GLU A 43 -24.85 3.73 10.36
CA GLU A 43 -24.90 2.53 11.22
C GLU A 43 -23.55 1.85 11.33
N ILE A 44 -22.80 1.75 10.21
CA ILE A 44 -21.44 1.20 10.21
C ILE A 44 -20.50 2.05 11.08
N LYS A 45 -20.52 3.38 10.93
CA LYS A 45 -19.73 4.30 11.76
C LYS A 45 -20.08 4.15 13.24
N LYS A 46 -21.37 4.04 13.58
CA LYS A 46 -21.83 3.80 14.95
C LYS A 46 -21.31 2.48 15.51
N ALA A 47 -21.35 1.40 14.72
CA ALA A 47 -20.82 0.09 15.14
C ALA A 47 -19.30 0.13 15.36
N ILE A 48 -18.56 0.84 14.50
CA ILE A 48 -17.12 1.06 14.65
C ILE A 48 -16.79 1.75 15.98
N GLU A 49 -17.47 2.85 16.30
CA GLU A 49 -17.20 3.61 17.54
C GLU A 49 -17.55 2.81 18.80
N LYS A 50 -18.64 2.04 18.77
CA LYS A 50 -18.97 1.09 19.85
C LYS A 50 -17.87 0.04 20.04
N SER A 51 -17.35 -0.53 18.95
CA SER A 51 -16.29 -1.53 18.99
C SER A 51 -14.99 -0.97 19.56
N LYS A 52 -14.61 0.26 19.16
CA LYS A 52 -13.45 0.96 19.72
C LYS A 52 -13.59 1.15 21.22
N THR A 53 -14.76 1.61 21.67
CA THR A 53 -15.04 1.82 23.10
C THR A 53 -14.90 0.53 23.88
N PHE A 54 -15.48 -0.56 23.38
CA PHE A 54 -15.37 -1.88 23.99
C PHE A 54 -13.91 -2.35 24.10
N LEU A 55 -13.14 -2.28 23.01
CA LEU A 55 -11.75 -2.76 23.00
C LEU A 55 -10.84 -1.94 23.92
N LEU A 56 -11.05 -0.63 24.04
CA LEU A 56 -10.31 0.20 24.99
C LEU A 56 -10.59 -0.23 26.44
N GLN A 57 -11.85 -0.54 26.77
CA GLN A 57 -12.22 -1.06 28.09
C GLN A 57 -11.68 -2.48 28.34
N ASP A 58 -11.65 -3.33 27.30
CA ASP A 58 -11.11 -4.69 27.39
C ASP A 58 -9.60 -4.68 27.69
N ILE A 59 -8.84 -3.81 27.02
CA ILE A 59 -7.41 -3.61 27.28
C ILE A 59 -7.18 -3.12 28.71
N GLU A 60 -8.01 -2.20 29.21
CA GLU A 60 -7.89 -1.65 30.56
C GLU A 60 -8.11 -2.72 31.65
N ARG A 61 -8.94 -3.74 31.37
CA ARG A 61 -9.15 -4.89 32.26
C ARG A 61 -8.00 -5.90 32.27
N GLY A 62 -7.00 -5.73 31.41
CA GLY A 62 -5.79 -6.57 31.40
C GLY A 62 -6.00 -7.97 30.81
N THR A 63 -6.81 -8.12 29.76
CA THR A 63 -7.02 -9.42 29.11
C THR A 63 -5.75 -9.90 28.38
N ASN A 64 -5.47 -11.21 28.42
CA ASN A 64 -4.29 -11.86 27.79
C ASN A 64 -4.26 -11.78 26.25
N ARG A 65 -5.14 -10.99 25.61
CA ARG A 65 -5.23 -10.81 24.15
C ARG A 65 -5.34 -9.33 23.75
N ALA A 66 -4.84 -8.43 24.61
CA ALA A 66 -4.86 -6.98 24.38
C ALA A 66 -4.14 -6.56 23.08
N SER A 67 -3.17 -7.35 22.59
CA SER A 67 -2.36 -7.06 21.41
C SER A 67 -3.18 -6.95 20.13
N ILE A 68 -4.06 -7.92 19.82
CA ILE A 68 -4.91 -7.87 18.62
C ILE A 68 -5.96 -6.75 18.73
N GLY A 69 -6.43 -6.46 19.95
CA GLY A 69 -7.28 -5.30 20.23
C GLY A 69 -6.59 -3.97 19.90
N ALA A 70 -5.32 -3.83 20.30
CA ALA A 70 -4.50 -2.66 19.97
C ALA A 70 -4.29 -2.51 18.46
N VAL A 71 -4.01 -3.60 17.73
CA VAL A 71 -3.91 -3.58 16.25
C VAL A 71 -5.20 -3.06 15.63
N ALA A 72 -6.36 -3.59 16.05
CA ALA A 72 -7.64 -3.16 15.52
C ALA A 72 -7.93 -1.69 15.82
N LEU A 73 -7.62 -1.21 17.02
CA LEU A 73 -7.76 0.19 17.41
C LEU A 73 -6.86 1.12 16.57
N LEU A 74 -5.59 0.77 16.39
CA LEU A 74 -4.64 1.51 15.56
C LEU A 74 -5.11 1.58 14.10
N LYS A 75 -5.53 0.45 13.52
CA LYS A 75 -6.08 0.39 12.15
C LYS A 75 -7.41 1.14 12.02
N ALA A 76 -8.16 1.28 13.10
CA ALA A 76 -9.38 2.10 13.17
C ALA A 76 -9.11 3.59 13.46
N GLY A 77 -7.86 4.01 13.57
CA GLY A 77 -7.45 5.41 13.72
C GLY A 77 -7.29 5.92 15.15
N VAL A 78 -7.29 5.03 16.16
CA VAL A 78 -6.93 5.42 17.53
C VAL A 78 -5.44 5.76 17.57
N LYS A 79 -5.09 6.89 18.19
CA LYS A 79 -3.70 7.38 18.22
C LYS A 79 -2.83 6.46 19.09
N PRO A 80 -1.57 6.22 18.71
CA PRO A 80 -0.60 5.49 19.54
C PRO A 80 -0.39 6.11 20.93
N SER A 81 -0.63 7.41 21.06
CA SER A 81 -0.53 8.16 22.31
C SER A 81 -1.66 7.90 23.32
N ASP A 82 -2.71 7.15 22.96
CA ASP A 82 -3.71 6.72 23.94
C ASP A 82 -3.03 5.86 25.01
N LYS A 83 -3.24 6.19 26.30
CA LYS A 83 -2.54 5.55 27.42
C LYS A 83 -2.67 4.02 27.42
N ARG A 84 -3.83 3.49 27.00
CA ARG A 84 -4.11 2.04 26.96
C ARG A 84 -3.35 1.38 25.81
N VAL A 85 -3.39 1.99 24.62
CA VAL A 85 -2.67 1.49 23.44
C VAL A 85 -1.16 1.59 23.65
N LYS A 86 -0.67 2.72 24.18
CA LYS A 86 0.74 2.92 24.51
C LYS A 86 1.24 1.86 25.49
N LYS A 87 0.47 1.57 26.55
CA LYS A 87 0.82 0.51 27.52
C LYS A 87 1.00 -0.85 26.85
N VAL A 88 0.12 -1.19 25.90
CA VAL A 88 0.25 -2.43 25.12
C VAL A 88 1.53 -2.37 24.28
N LEU A 89 1.76 -1.32 23.50
CA LEU A 89 2.94 -1.18 22.64
C LEU A 89 4.26 -1.26 23.44
N ASP A 90 4.33 -0.63 24.61
CA ASP A 90 5.50 -0.68 25.49
C ASP A 90 5.76 -2.11 26.01
N ASP A 91 4.70 -2.85 26.39
CA ASP A 91 4.81 -4.26 26.76
C ASP A 91 5.27 -5.13 25.58
N LEU A 92 4.71 -4.94 24.38
CA LEU A 92 5.13 -5.67 23.17
C LEU A 92 6.61 -5.43 22.88
N ALA A 93 7.08 -4.18 22.96
CA ALA A 93 8.47 -3.83 22.71
C ALA A 93 9.41 -4.49 23.74
N SER A 94 9.02 -4.56 25.02
CA SER A 94 9.81 -5.23 26.06
C SER A 94 10.05 -6.72 25.80
N ARG A 95 9.17 -7.36 25.02
CA ARG A 95 9.22 -8.78 24.65
C ARG A 95 10.07 -9.07 23.42
N CYS A 96 10.51 -8.02 22.73
CA CYS A 96 11.42 -8.07 21.59
C CYS A 96 12.87 -7.71 21.99
N GLN A 97 13.20 -7.75 23.28
CA GLN A 97 14.54 -7.43 23.79
C GLN A 97 15.38 -8.67 24.06
N GLY A 98 16.68 -8.58 23.73
CA GLY A 98 17.66 -9.66 23.85
C GLY A 98 17.71 -10.56 22.63
N ASP A 99 18.20 -11.79 22.81
CA ASP A 99 18.47 -12.72 21.69
C ASP A 99 17.28 -13.62 21.31
N GLU A 100 16.21 -13.62 22.12
CA GLU A 100 15.04 -14.48 21.92
C GLU A 100 13.72 -13.72 22.05
N PHE A 101 12.77 -14.02 21.16
CA PHE A 101 11.41 -13.50 21.19
C PHE A 101 10.61 -14.15 22.34
N LYS A 102 9.93 -13.33 23.15
CA LYS A 102 9.21 -13.76 24.36
C LYS A 102 7.69 -13.55 24.24
N PRO A 103 6.97 -14.40 23.48
CA PRO A 103 5.52 -14.30 23.35
C PRO A 103 4.82 -14.56 24.70
N TYR A 104 3.59 -14.08 24.86
CA TYR A 104 2.74 -14.38 26.01
C TYR A 104 2.49 -15.89 26.16
N SER A 105 2.34 -16.58 25.03
CA SER A 105 2.26 -18.03 24.97
C SER A 105 3.32 -18.57 24.01
N ARG A 106 4.16 -19.49 24.49
CA ARG A 106 5.13 -20.20 23.62
C ARG A 106 4.46 -20.87 22.42
N HIS A 107 3.25 -21.38 22.63
CA HIS A 107 2.44 -21.99 21.59
C HIS A 107 2.01 -20.95 20.52
N ALA A 108 1.64 -19.72 20.91
CA ALA A 108 1.09 -18.72 19.98
C ALA A 108 2.17 -17.86 19.25
N GLY A 109 3.43 -18.29 19.24
CA GLY A 109 4.56 -17.47 18.80
C GLY A 109 4.41 -16.82 17.41
N ILE A 110 3.93 -17.56 16.40
CA ILE A 110 3.74 -17.02 15.03
C ILE A 110 2.64 -15.95 14.99
N TYR A 111 1.49 -16.21 15.61
CA TYR A 111 0.42 -15.22 15.73
C TYR A 111 0.90 -13.97 16.45
N GLU A 112 1.57 -14.14 17.59
CA GLU A 112 2.03 -13.02 18.40
C GLU A 112 3.07 -12.19 17.67
N ALA A 113 4.11 -12.79 17.08
CA ALA A 113 5.11 -12.06 16.29
C ALA A 113 4.44 -11.23 15.19
N THR A 114 3.49 -11.82 14.47
CA THR A 114 2.72 -11.13 13.43
C THR A 114 1.91 -9.96 14.00
N VAL A 115 1.17 -10.19 15.09
CA VAL A 115 0.34 -9.14 15.73
C VAL A 115 1.21 -8.00 16.25
N TYR A 116 2.42 -8.29 16.75
CA TYR A 116 3.35 -7.28 17.24
C TYR A 116 3.88 -6.44 16.07
N ILE A 117 4.29 -7.08 14.97
CA ILE A 117 4.64 -6.39 13.71
C ILE A 117 3.51 -5.48 13.27
N MET A 118 2.27 -5.98 13.22
CA MET A 118 1.11 -5.18 12.82
C MET A 118 0.87 -4.00 13.78
N ALA A 119 1.09 -4.18 15.09
CA ALA A 119 0.94 -3.10 16.06
C ALA A 119 2.01 -2.01 15.86
N PHE A 120 3.27 -2.40 15.68
CA PHE A 120 4.37 -1.47 15.41
C PHE A 120 4.20 -0.75 14.06
N ALA A 121 3.89 -1.49 12.99
CA ALA A 121 3.69 -0.95 11.65
C ALA A 121 2.50 0.02 11.54
N ASN A 122 1.52 -0.09 12.44
CA ASN A 122 0.35 0.79 12.47
C ASN A 122 0.39 1.82 13.61
N SER A 123 1.52 1.96 14.32
CA SER A 123 1.73 2.96 15.35
C SER A 123 2.83 3.96 14.97
N GLU A 124 4.05 3.73 15.43
CA GLU A 124 5.23 4.56 15.22
C GLU A 124 6.35 3.72 14.58
N PRO A 125 6.23 3.33 13.29
CA PRO A 125 7.10 2.33 12.68
C PRO A 125 8.58 2.70 12.69
N ASP A 126 8.92 3.99 12.58
CA ASP A 126 10.31 4.46 12.66
C ASP A 126 10.92 4.23 14.05
N LYS A 127 10.11 4.33 15.11
CA LYS A 127 10.52 4.07 16.50
C LYS A 127 10.79 2.58 16.72
N TYR A 128 9.97 1.72 16.13
CA TYR A 128 10.00 0.27 16.35
C TYR A 128 10.71 -0.50 15.22
N LYS A 129 11.54 0.16 14.42
CA LYS A 129 12.17 -0.44 13.23
C LYS A 129 13.01 -1.66 13.59
N ALA A 130 13.74 -1.61 14.72
CA ALA A 130 14.57 -2.71 15.19
C ALA A 130 13.72 -3.90 15.62
N GLU A 131 12.63 -3.66 16.37
CA GLU A 131 11.70 -4.70 16.81
C GLU A 131 10.96 -5.34 15.64
N ILE A 132 10.59 -4.55 14.62
CA ILE A 132 9.98 -5.08 13.39
C ILE A 132 10.97 -6.01 12.68
N GLN A 133 12.22 -5.60 12.48
CA GLN A 133 13.23 -6.44 11.81
C GLN A 133 13.53 -7.70 12.63
N PHE A 134 13.68 -7.58 13.94
CA PHE A 134 13.89 -8.70 14.85
C PHE A 134 12.79 -9.76 14.71
N LEU A 135 11.52 -9.34 14.67
CA LEU A 135 10.38 -10.24 14.49
C LEU A 135 10.32 -10.84 13.08
N VAL A 136 10.73 -10.10 12.05
CA VAL A 136 10.87 -10.61 10.68
C VAL A 136 11.91 -11.73 10.63
N ASP A 137 13.09 -11.49 11.18
CA ASP A 137 14.18 -12.48 11.21
C ASP A 137 13.74 -13.75 11.97
N TRP A 138 13.03 -13.55 13.09
CA TRP A 138 12.46 -14.66 13.87
C TRP A 138 11.39 -15.43 13.08
N LEU A 139 10.49 -14.76 12.36
CA LEU A 139 9.48 -15.40 11.51
C LEU A 139 10.12 -16.20 10.36
N ILE A 140 11.15 -15.64 9.70
CA ILE A 140 11.87 -16.33 8.61
C ILE A 140 12.58 -17.56 9.17
N LYS A 141 13.27 -17.44 10.32
CA LYS A 141 13.92 -18.56 11.00
C LYS A 141 12.93 -19.65 11.44
N SER A 142 11.70 -19.26 11.76
CA SER A 142 10.63 -20.17 12.19
C SER A 142 9.92 -20.86 11.02
N GLN A 143 10.21 -20.50 9.77
CA GLN A 143 9.63 -21.19 8.62
C GLN A 143 10.17 -22.63 8.54
N ARG A 144 9.26 -23.58 8.36
CA ARG A 144 9.60 -25.00 8.25
C ARG A 144 10.23 -25.32 6.90
N ALA A 145 10.89 -26.48 6.83
CA ALA A 145 11.48 -27.00 5.60
C ALA A 145 10.45 -27.25 4.48
N ASP A 146 9.21 -27.59 4.85
CA ASP A 146 8.08 -27.75 3.92
C ASP A 146 7.57 -26.42 3.34
N GLY A 147 7.99 -25.29 3.91
CA GLY A 147 7.68 -23.92 3.47
C GLY A 147 6.51 -23.27 4.19
N GLY A 148 5.81 -23.99 5.07
CA GLY A 148 4.76 -23.43 5.92
C GLY A 148 5.27 -23.03 7.31
N TRP A 149 4.34 -22.60 8.15
CA TRP A 149 4.54 -22.33 9.57
C TRP A 149 3.58 -23.17 10.40
N GLU A 150 3.96 -23.40 11.66
CA GLU A 150 3.21 -24.21 12.61
C GLU A 150 3.37 -23.64 14.03
N TYR A 151 2.55 -24.08 14.98
CA TYR A 151 2.79 -23.85 16.41
C TYR A 151 4.20 -24.35 16.77
N PRO A 152 5.02 -23.58 17.51
CA PRO A 152 6.42 -23.95 17.79
C PRO A 152 6.61 -25.30 18.50
N ASP A 153 5.59 -25.76 19.22
CA ASP A 153 5.60 -27.02 19.97
C ASP A 153 5.10 -28.22 19.13
N GLU A 154 4.54 -27.97 17.94
CA GLU A 154 3.99 -28.99 17.06
C GLU A 154 4.95 -29.38 15.94
N LYS A 155 5.12 -30.69 15.75
CA LYS A 155 6.14 -31.23 14.83
C LYS A 155 5.58 -31.82 13.54
N ASN A 156 4.28 -32.03 13.44
CA ASN A 156 3.68 -32.93 12.47
C ASN A 156 3.66 -32.35 11.05
N SER A 157 2.97 -31.22 10.84
CA SER A 157 2.82 -30.58 9.52
C SER A 157 2.47 -29.13 9.72
N ALA A 158 2.90 -28.23 8.82
CA ALA A 158 2.43 -26.85 8.82
C ALA A 158 0.91 -26.73 8.59
N ASP A 159 0.33 -25.64 9.09
CA ASP A 159 -1.09 -25.30 8.96
C ASP A 159 -1.30 -23.98 8.17
N THR A 160 -2.50 -23.83 7.61
CA THR A 160 -2.88 -22.68 6.77
C THR A 160 -3.05 -21.38 7.59
N SER A 161 -3.35 -21.51 8.87
CA SER A 161 -3.65 -20.41 9.79
C SER A 161 -2.41 -19.70 10.35
N GLN A 162 -1.36 -20.44 10.68
CA GLN A 162 -0.07 -19.92 11.06
C GLN A 162 0.66 -19.37 9.84
N SER A 163 0.64 -20.12 8.74
CA SER A 163 1.29 -19.71 7.49
C SER A 163 0.74 -18.38 6.96
N GLN A 164 -0.58 -18.15 7.02
CA GLN A 164 -1.14 -16.87 6.61
C GLN A 164 -0.73 -15.70 7.51
N TYR A 165 -0.54 -15.93 8.83
CA TYR A 165 -0.16 -14.86 9.75
C TYR A 165 1.30 -14.51 9.54
N ALA A 166 2.19 -15.50 9.44
CA ALA A 166 3.58 -15.26 9.09
C ALA A 166 3.70 -14.43 7.80
N LEU A 167 3.00 -14.82 6.73
CA LEU A 167 2.99 -14.07 5.48
C LEU A 167 2.40 -12.66 5.60
N LEU A 168 1.33 -12.48 6.40
CA LEU A 168 0.76 -11.17 6.70
C LEU A 168 1.74 -10.27 7.44
N GLY A 169 2.45 -10.82 8.45
CA GLY A 169 3.45 -10.10 9.22
C GLY A 169 4.61 -9.65 8.35
N LEU A 170 5.16 -10.57 7.55
CA LEU A 170 6.21 -10.26 6.57
C LEU A 170 5.74 -9.17 5.58
N TRP A 171 4.52 -9.28 5.06
CA TRP A 171 3.96 -8.26 4.18
C TRP A 171 3.82 -6.88 4.84
N GLU A 172 3.26 -6.79 6.05
CA GLU A 172 3.14 -5.51 6.74
C GLU A 172 4.50 -4.92 7.15
N ALA A 173 5.47 -5.75 7.53
CA ALA A 173 6.84 -5.33 7.80
C ALA A 173 7.53 -4.77 6.54
N SER A 174 7.34 -5.41 5.38
CA SER A 174 7.91 -4.94 4.12
C SER A 174 7.42 -3.55 3.75
N ILE A 175 6.17 -3.20 4.08
CA ILE A 175 5.61 -1.86 3.85
C ILE A 175 6.38 -0.81 4.66
N GLN A 176 6.94 -1.19 5.81
CA GLN A 176 7.78 -0.32 6.65
C GLN A 176 9.27 -0.36 6.26
N GLY A 177 9.63 -1.07 5.20
CA GLY A 177 11.01 -1.18 4.72
C GLY A 177 11.87 -2.19 5.48
N ALA A 178 11.26 -3.19 6.14
CA ALA A 178 12.00 -4.32 6.67
C ALA A 178 12.62 -5.16 5.54
N GLU A 179 13.81 -5.69 5.76
CA GLU A 179 14.53 -6.54 4.83
C GLU A 179 14.02 -7.98 4.94
N ILE A 180 13.62 -8.56 3.82
CA ILE A 180 13.01 -9.90 3.77
C ILE A 180 13.66 -10.66 2.63
N ASP A 181 14.22 -11.83 2.92
CA ASP A 181 14.70 -12.75 1.90
C ASP A 181 13.52 -13.26 1.05
N PRO A 182 13.47 -12.98 -0.27
CA PRO A 182 12.35 -13.40 -1.11
C PRO A 182 12.19 -14.93 -1.22
N SER A 183 13.21 -15.71 -0.87
CA SER A 183 13.15 -17.18 -0.83
C SER A 183 12.08 -17.70 0.13
N VAL A 184 11.72 -16.92 1.15
CA VAL A 184 10.64 -17.22 2.10
C VAL A 184 9.29 -17.36 1.40
N PHE A 185 9.00 -16.50 0.41
CA PHE A 185 7.74 -16.50 -0.33
C PHE A 185 7.70 -17.63 -1.35
N ASP A 186 8.83 -17.96 -1.99
CA ASP A 186 8.92 -19.12 -2.91
C ASP A 186 8.59 -20.43 -2.18
N ARG A 187 9.20 -20.64 -0.99
CA ARG A 187 8.88 -21.78 -0.12
C ARG A 187 7.41 -21.81 0.26
N ALA A 188 6.86 -20.66 0.66
CA ALA A 188 5.46 -20.57 1.06
C ALA A 188 4.50 -20.86 -0.09
N VAL A 189 4.80 -20.41 -1.33
CA VAL A 189 3.98 -20.73 -2.51
C VAL A 189 4.04 -22.21 -2.83
N ARG A 190 5.21 -22.84 -2.80
CA ARG A 190 5.31 -24.29 -3.00
C ARG A 190 4.45 -25.06 -2.02
N TRP A 191 4.49 -24.68 -0.74
CA TRP A 191 3.66 -25.29 0.28
C TRP A 191 2.17 -25.13 -0.03
N HIS A 192 1.70 -23.90 -0.29
CA HIS A 192 0.28 -23.65 -0.58
C HIS A 192 -0.19 -24.37 -1.85
N LEU A 193 0.62 -24.44 -2.91
CA LEU A 193 0.26 -25.17 -4.13
C LEU A 193 0.18 -26.69 -3.88
N ALA A 194 1.08 -27.22 -3.05
CA ALA A 194 1.08 -28.65 -2.70
C ALA A 194 -0.09 -29.03 -1.79
N THR A 195 -0.57 -28.10 -0.95
CA THR A 195 -1.63 -28.35 0.04
C THR A 195 -3.01 -27.86 -0.39
N GLN A 196 -3.12 -27.08 -1.48
CA GLN A 196 -4.41 -26.68 -2.02
C GLN A 196 -5.18 -27.90 -2.51
N ARG A 197 -6.46 -27.98 -2.12
CA ARG A 197 -7.31 -29.11 -2.46
C ARG A 197 -7.81 -29.02 -3.90
N LYS A 198 -8.26 -30.17 -4.43
CA LYS A 198 -8.79 -30.30 -5.80
C LYS A 198 -10.02 -29.41 -6.06
N ASP A 199 -10.80 -29.10 -5.04
CA ASP A 199 -11.94 -28.17 -5.11
C ASP A 199 -11.51 -26.69 -5.15
N GLY A 200 -10.21 -26.41 -5.01
CA GLY A 200 -9.65 -25.06 -4.97
C GLY A 200 -9.56 -24.45 -3.57
N GLY A 201 -10.17 -25.09 -2.57
CA GLY A 201 -10.18 -24.62 -1.19
C GLY A 201 -8.96 -25.05 -0.39
N PHE A 202 -8.93 -24.60 0.87
CA PHE A 202 -7.88 -24.93 1.83
C PHE A 202 -8.48 -25.49 3.12
N THR A 203 -7.75 -26.43 3.74
CA THR A 203 -8.02 -26.97 5.08
C THR A 203 -7.17 -26.26 6.12
N TYR A 204 -7.46 -26.48 7.41
CA TYR A 204 -6.63 -25.98 8.50
C TYR A 204 -5.27 -26.69 8.48
N GLU A 205 -5.25 -28.00 8.71
CA GLU A 205 -4.05 -28.84 8.72
C GLU A 205 -4.08 -29.84 7.56
N PRO A 206 -3.52 -29.53 6.38
CA PRO A 206 -3.57 -30.40 5.21
C PRO A 206 -2.80 -31.72 5.39
N GLY A 207 -1.86 -31.79 6.34
CA GLY A 207 -1.05 -32.98 6.63
C GLY A 207 -1.63 -33.93 7.68
N GLN A 208 -2.76 -33.59 8.32
CA GLN A 208 -3.34 -34.37 9.41
C GLN A 208 -4.40 -35.37 8.92
N ALA A 209 -4.44 -36.55 9.55
CA ALA A 209 -5.48 -37.53 9.25
C ALA A 209 -6.84 -37.05 9.76
N GLY A 210 -7.83 -36.91 8.86
CA GLY A 210 -9.20 -36.51 9.21
C GLY A 210 -9.60 -35.09 8.77
N THR A 211 -8.69 -34.27 8.27
CA THR A 211 -9.03 -32.99 7.62
C THR A 211 -9.53 -33.21 6.19
N THR A 212 -10.82 -33.50 6.07
CA THR A 212 -11.41 -33.95 4.80
C THR A 212 -11.98 -32.84 3.91
N SER A 213 -12.21 -31.63 4.44
CA SER A 213 -13.01 -30.62 3.74
C SER A 213 -12.42 -29.22 3.84
N SER A 214 -12.43 -28.49 2.71
CA SER A 214 -12.09 -27.07 2.66
C SER A 214 -13.00 -26.25 3.57
N THR A 215 -12.46 -25.22 4.22
CA THR A 215 -13.25 -24.36 5.12
C THR A 215 -13.21 -22.90 4.68
N HIS A 216 -14.25 -22.14 5.03
CA HIS A 216 -14.36 -20.73 4.63
C HIS A 216 -13.18 -19.91 5.16
N SER A 217 -12.90 -20.04 6.46
CA SER A 217 -11.78 -19.34 7.11
C SER A 217 -10.43 -19.64 6.45
N MET A 218 -10.15 -20.91 6.16
CA MET A 218 -8.86 -21.31 5.60
C MET A 218 -8.74 -21.03 4.11
N THR A 219 -9.84 -21.13 3.34
CA THR A 219 -9.79 -20.75 1.93
C THR A 219 -9.59 -19.24 1.75
N ALA A 220 -10.25 -18.41 2.56
CA ALA A 220 -10.02 -16.96 2.54
C ALA A 220 -8.55 -16.62 2.89
N ALA A 221 -8.04 -17.26 3.93
CA ALA A 221 -6.66 -17.16 4.36
C ALA A 221 -5.61 -17.57 3.31
N GLY A 222 -5.77 -18.77 2.73
CA GLY A 222 -4.90 -19.28 1.68
C GLY A 222 -4.93 -18.38 0.45
N THR A 223 -6.12 -17.87 0.08
CA THR A 223 -6.27 -16.89 -1.01
C THR A 223 -5.46 -15.62 -0.75
N GLY A 224 -5.60 -15.02 0.44
CA GLY A 224 -4.81 -13.84 0.82
C GLY A 224 -3.31 -14.11 0.83
N SER A 225 -2.89 -15.28 1.33
CA SER A 225 -1.49 -15.72 1.38
C SER A 225 -0.87 -15.84 -0.01
N LEU A 226 -1.59 -16.47 -0.95
CA LEU A 226 -1.14 -16.57 -2.34
C LEU A 226 -1.01 -15.20 -3.00
N HIS A 227 -1.94 -14.27 -2.72
CA HIS A 227 -1.82 -12.90 -3.22
C HIS A 227 -0.62 -12.16 -2.63
N ILE A 228 -0.35 -12.30 -1.33
CA ILE A 228 0.85 -11.75 -0.70
C ILE A 228 2.09 -12.29 -1.42
N CYS A 229 2.23 -13.61 -1.51
CA CYS A 229 3.38 -14.21 -2.16
C CYS A 229 3.54 -13.75 -3.61
N ARG A 230 2.42 -13.61 -4.35
CA ARG A 230 2.42 -13.09 -5.71
C ARG A 230 3.04 -11.70 -5.79
N MET A 231 2.72 -10.80 -4.85
CA MET A 231 3.27 -9.44 -4.82
C MET A 231 4.81 -9.42 -4.69
N PHE A 232 5.41 -10.42 -4.04
CA PHE A 232 6.86 -10.52 -3.86
C PHE A 232 7.55 -11.34 -4.95
N MET A 233 6.90 -12.38 -5.46
CA MET A 233 7.48 -13.27 -6.48
C MET A 233 7.30 -12.74 -7.91
N PHE A 234 6.22 -11.99 -8.15
CA PHE A 234 5.83 -11.47 -9.46
C PHE A 234 5.42 -9.99 -9.34
N PRO A 235 6.38 -9.09 -9.11
CA PRO A 235 6.10 -7.65 -9.01
C PRO A 235 5.56 -7.05 -10.33
N SER A 236 5.74 -7.72 -11.48
CA SER A 236 5.34 -7.23 -12.80
C SER A 236 3.82 -7.12 -12.97
N THR A 237 3.33 -6.10 -13.68
CA THR A 237 1.89 -5.85 -13.86
C THR A 237 1.19 -6.92 -14.71
N LYS A 238 1.90 -7.52 -15.67
CA LYS A 238 1.37 -8.60 -16.52
C LYS A 238 1.16 -9.90 -15.74
N ASP A 239 2.03 -10.21 -14.78
CA ASP A 239 1.96 -11.43 -13.99
C ASP A 239 1.18 -11.26 -12.67
N SER A 240 0.83 -10.01 -12.30
CA SER A 240 0.12 -9.61 -11.06
C SER A 240 -1.40 -9.28 -11.21
N ALA A 241 -1.97 -9.33 -12.43
CA ALA A 241 -3.41 -9.13 -12.67
C ALA A 241 -4.32 -10.25 -12.07
N SER A 242 -5.23 -9.93 -11.14
CA SER A 242 -6.21 -10.88 -10.59
C SER A 242 -7.19 -11.37 -11.67
N PRO A 243 -7.51 -12.68 -11.75
CA PRO A 243 -8.50 -13.20 -12.71
C PRO A 243 -9.94 -12.71 -12.44
N PHE A 244 -10.18 -12.10 -11.28
CA PHE A 244 -11.45 -11.50 -10.87
C PHE A 244 -11.34 -9.99 -10.60
N ALA A 245 -10.23 -9.34 -10.96
CA ALA A 245 -10.22 -7.89 -11.02
C ALA A 245 -11.32 -7.48 -12.01
N GLY A 246 -12.38 -6.86 -11.49
CA GLY A 246 -13.49 -6.39 -12.30
C GLY A 246 -12.96 -5.65 -13.53
N ASP A 247 -13.59 -5.91 -14.66
CA ASP A 247 -13.09 -5.53 -15.97
C ASP A 247 -12.68 -4.05 -16.03
N SER A 248 -11.40 -3.77 -15.87
CA SER A 248 -10.84 -2.44 -16.16
C SER A 248 -10.88 -2.14 -17.67
N SER A 249 -11.49 -3.00 -18.51
CA SER A 249 -11.78 -2.71 -19.91
C SER A 249 -12.74 -1.55 -20.14
N ALA A 250 -13.43 -1.02 -19.11
CA ALA A 250 -14.09 0.28 -19.22
C ALA A 250 -13.10 1.45 -19.44
N ARG A 251 -11.79 1.21 -19.36
CA ARG A 251 -10.73 2.11 -19.82
C ARG A 251 -10.05 1.66 -21.12
N LYS A 252 -10.72 0.90 -22.00
CA LYS A 252 -10.26 0.75 -23.39
C LYS A 252 -10.58 2.02 -24.20
N LYS A 253 -9.71 3.03 -24.12
CA LYS A 253 -9.56 3.95 -25.26
C LYS A 253 -8.71 3.23 -26.31
N LYS A 254 -9.28 3.08 -27.51
CA LYS A 254 -8.67 2.45 -28.71
C LYS A 254 -7.20 2.85 -28.85
N ALA A 255 -6.30 1.88 -28.70
CA ALA A 255 -4.96 1.99 -29.24
C ALA A 255 -5.08 1.95 -30.77
N SER A 256 -4.94 3.11 -31.42
CA SER A 256 -4.70 3.15 -32.86
C SER A 256 -3.24 2.79 -33.11
N ASP A 257 -3.02 1.78 -33.94
CA ASP A 257 -1.72 1.44 -34.50
C ASP A 257 -1.13 2.65 -35.25
N ARG A 258 -0.30 3.42 -34.56
CA ARG A 258 0.75 4.31 -35.10
C ARG A 258 1.63 4.72 -33.94
N LYS A 259 2.84 4.15 -33.88
CA LYS A 259 3.90 4.58 -32.95
C LYS A 259 4.13 6.08 -33.14
N LYS A 260 3.80 6.88 -32.11
CA LYS A 260 4.12 8.31 -32.04
C LYS A 260 5.20 8.51 -30.98
N PHE A 261 6.32 9.05 -31.43
CA PHE A 261 7.45 9.46 -30.61
C PHE A 261 7.02 10.58 -29.64
N GLY A 262 7.44 10.53 -28.37
CA GLY A 262 7.17 11.58 -27.38
C GLY A 262 5.93 11.39 -26.50
N ILE A 263 5.50 10.16 -26.24
CA ILE A 263 4.48 9.83 -25.23
C ILE A 263 5.14 8.91 -24.20
N LEU A 264 4.96 9.26 -22.92
CA LEU A 264 5.38 8.47 -21.77
C LEU A 264 4.96 7.01 -21.96
N GLU A 265 5.95 6.12 -21.95
CA GLU A 265 5.70 4.69 -21.88
C GLU A 265 4.92 4.38 -20.60
N ASP A 266 3.99 3.45 -20.75
CA ASP A 266 3.18 2.88 -19.69
C ASP A 266 4.07 2.53 -18.47
N PRO A 267 3.72 2.89 -17.22
CA PRO A 267 4.49 2.51 -16.02
C PRO A 267 4.83 1.00 -15.98
N ASP A 268 4.01 0.16 -16.61
CA ASP A 268 4.24 -1.26 -16.85
C ASP A 268 5.51 -1.58 -17.65
N LEU A 269 5.92 -0.68 -18.56
CA LEU A 269 7.11 -0.83 -19.42
C LEU A 269 8.38 -0.42 -18.67
N VAL A 270 8.31 0.59 -17.80
CA VAL A 270 9.43 1.04 -16.97
C VAL A 270 9.69 0.07 -15.81
N GLU A 271 8.63 -0.50 -15.21
CA GLU A 271 8.75 -1.64 -14.29
C GLU A 271 9.33 -2.87 -15.01
N ALA A 272 8.92 -3.16 -16.25
CA ALA A 272 9.50 -4.26 -17.04
C ALA A 272 10.98 -4.06 -17.40
N GLU A 273 11.46 -2.82 -17.56
CA GLU A 273 12.88 -2.52 -17.81
C GLU A 273 13.73 -2.54 -16.52
N LEU A 274 13.20 -2.06 -15.40
CA LEU A 274 13.82 -2.20 -14.08
C LEU A 274 13.86 -3.66 -13.60
N GLU A 275 12.87 -4.47 -13.99
CA GLU A 275 12.84 -5.92 -13.74
C GLU A 275 13.82 -6.71 -14.62
N LYS A 276 14.06 -6.28 -15.86
CA LYS A 276 15.15 -6.83 -16.71
C LYS A 276 16.54 -6.55 -16.11
N SER A 277 16.66 -5.50 -15.30
CA SER A 277 17.89 -5.20 -14.55
C SER A 277 17.98 -6.02 -13.25
N ALA A 278 16.88 -6.15 -12.50
CA ALA A 278 16.80 -6.92 -11.25
C ALA A 278 16.86 -8.45 -11.42
N THR A 279 16.66 -8.97 -12.63
CA THR A 279 16.71 -10.40 -12.95
C THR A 279 18.12 -11.01 -12.93
N LYS A 280 19.18 -10.21 -12.74
CA LYS A 280 20.54 -10.72 -12.62
C LYS A 280 20.92 -11.26 -11.23
N SER A 281 20.12 -11.01 -10.18
CA SER A 281 20.32 -11.56 -8.84
C SER A 281 19.05 -12.09 -8.15
N ALA A 282 17.93 -12.17 -8.86
CA ALA A 282 16.68 -12.66 -8.29
C ALA A 282 16.83 -14.11 -7.78
N PRO A 283 16.42 -14.43 -6.54
CA PRO A 283 16.44 -15.79 -6.05
C PRO A 283 15.65 -16.71 -7.00
N ARG A 284 16.17 -17.93 -7.19
CA ARG A 284 15.67 -18.90 -8.17
C ARG A 284 14.20 -19.22 -7.88
N ARG A 285 13.27 -18.61 -8.64
CA ARG A 285 11.83 -18.90 -8.56
C ARG A 285 11.63 -20.35 -8.97
N THR A 286 11.10 -21.16 -8.08
CA THR A 286 10.82 -22.58 -8.35
C THR A 286 9.40 -22.78 -8.88
N VAL A 287 8.49 -21.84 -8.59
CA VAL A 287 7.10 -21.85 -9.04
C VAL A 287 6.89 -20.80 -10.14
N GLY A 288 6.26 -21.20 -11.25
CA GLY A 288 5.89 -20.29 -12.34
C GLY A 288 4.62 -19.48 -12.03
N GLY A 289 4.55 -18.25 -12.53
CA GLY A 289 3.43 -17.32 -12.26
C GLY A 289 2.06 -17.86 -12.70
N ALA A 290 2.01 -18.63 -13.79
CA ALA A 290 0.78 -19.29 -14.25
C ALA A 290 0.22 -20.29 -13.23
N ALA A 291 1.07 -21.08 -12.56
CA ALA A 291 0.64 -22.04 -11.55
C ALA A 291 0.08 -21.33 -10.31
N LEU A 292 0.73 -20.25 -9.88
CA LEU A 292 0.25 -19.39 -8.79
C LEU A 292 -1.09 -18.74 -9.14
N ASN A 293 -1.21 -18.14 -10.32
CA ASN A 293 -2.45 -17.49 -10.78
C ASN A 293 -3.60 -18.49 -10.92
N ALA A 294 -3.33 -19.71 -11.39
CA ALA A 294 -4.31 -20.79 -11.43
C ALA A 294 -4.77 -21.20 -10.02
N SER A 295 -3.86 -21.26 -9.05
CA SER A 295 -4.17 -21.54 -7.64
C SER A 295 -5.05 -20.47 -7.01
N ILE A 296 -4.72 -19.19 -7.24
CA ILE A 296 -5.55 -18.03 -6.84
C ILE A 296 -6.94 -18.08 -7.48
N GLY A 297 -7.01 -18.36 -8.80
CA GLY A 297 -8.28 -18.46 -9.51
C GLY A 297 -9.18 -19.55 -8.95
N ARG A 298 -8.63 -20.72 -8.61
CA ARG A 298 -9.38 -21.81 -7.97
C ARG A 298 -9.89 -21.44 -6.58
N SER A 299 -9.07 -20.77 -5.76
CA SER A 299 -9.48 -20.41 -4.40
C SER A 299 -10.53 -19.29 -4.38
N LEU A 300 -10.41 -18.30 -5.27
CA LEU A 300 -11.46 -17.28 -5.48
C LEU A 300 -12.75 -17.90 -6.03
N GLY A 301 -12.64 -18.86 -6.96
CA GLY A 301 -13.79 -19.64 -7.45
C GLY A 301 -14.52 -20.38 -6.33
N TRP A 302 -13.76 -21.03 -5.44
CA TRP A 302 -14.31 -21.70 -4.26
C TRP A 302 -15.02 -20.71 -3.33
N LEU A 303 -14.40 -19.56 -3.02
CA LEU A 303 -15.00 -18.53 -2.16
C LEU A 303 -16.28 -17.94 -2.75
N ASN A 304 -16.34 -17.79 -4.07
CA ASN A 304 -17.54 -17.32 -4.75
C ASN A 304 -18.67 -18.35 -4.68
N GLN A 305 -18.38 -19.62 -4.97
CA GLN A 305 -19.37 -20.71 -4.95
C GLN A 305 -19.89 -21.02 -3.54
N ASN A 306 -19.02 -20.89 -2.53
CA ASN A 306 -19.32 -21.15 -1.13
C ASN A 306 -19.41 -19.84 -0.35
N PHE A 307 -19.81 -18.74 -0.99
CA PHE A 307 -19.89 -17.47 -0.28
C PHE A 307 -20.95 -17.55 0.83
N VAL A 308 -20.54 -17.19 2.05
CA VAL A 308 -21.44 -17.13 3.18
C VAL A 308 -20.96 -16.06 4.15
N VAL A 309 -21.90 -15.37 4.78
CA VAL A 309 -21.63 -14.43 5.88
C VAL A 309 -22.11 -14.99 7.22
N ARG A 310 -23.25 -15.68 7.23
CA ARG A 310 -23.85 -16.27 8.42
C ARG A 310 -23.44 -17.73 8.55
N ASN A 311 -22.89 -18.11 9.70
CA ASN A 311 -22.48 -19.49 9.98
C ASN A 311 -21.44 -20.07 8.99
N PRO A 312 -20.35 -19.36 8.67
CA PRO A 312 -19.25 -19.95 7.90
C PRO A 312 -18.62 -21.12 8.66
N THR A 313 -18.07 -22.09 7.92
CA THR A 313 -17.25 -23.14 8.53
C THR A 313 -15.95 -22.56 9.10
N GLY A 314 -15.56 -23.03 10.27
CA GLY A 314 -14.43 -22.50 11.03
C GLY A 314 -14.85 -21.37 11.98
N TRP A 315 -14.07 -20.29 12.02
CA TRP A 315 -14.22 -19.21 12.99
C TRP A 315 -14.84 -17.97 12.33
N PRO A 316 -16.10 -17.58 12.62
CA PRO A 316 -16.81 -16.59 11.81
C PRO A 316 -16.17 -15.21 11.73
N MET A 317 -15.77 -14.64 12.87
CA MET A 317 -15.16 -13.31 12.91
C MET A 317 -13.78 -13.30 12.24
N TYR A 318 -13.02 -14.37 12.45
CA TYR A 318 -11.74 -14.60 11.80
C TYR A 318 -11.88 -14.72 10.28
N TYR A 319 -12.89 -15.48 9.83
CA TYR A 319 -13.21 -15.64 8.42
C TYR A 319 -13.57 -14.30 7.79
N LEU A 320 -14.44 -13.48 8.40
CA LEU A 320 -14.79 -12.18 7.85
C LEU A 320 -13.54 -11.31 7.64
N TYR A 321 -12.66 -11.21 8.63
CA TYR A 321 -11.42 -10.46 8.46
C TYR A 321 -10.50 -11.07 7.39
N SER A 322 -10.38 -12.39 7.33
CA SER A 322 -9.62 -13.09 6.29
C SER A 322 -10.20 -12.85 4.89
N LEU A 323 -11.53 -12.78 4.78
CA LEU A 323 -12.24 -12.44 3.55
C LEU A 323 -11.96 -10.99 3.13
N GLU A 324 -12.04 -10.01 4.04
CA GLU A 324 -11.67 -8.62 3.73
C GLU A 324 -10.25 -8.53 3.20
N ARG A 325 -9.32 -9.25 3.82
CA ARG A 325 -7.92 -9.30 3.38
C ARG A 325 -7.79 -9.92 1.99
N ALA A 326 -8.41 -11.07 1.75
CA ALA A 326 -8.38 -11.74 0.47
C ALA A 326 -8.96 -10.87 -0.65
N MET A 327 -10.11 -10.24 -0.41
CA MET A 327 -10.76 -9.36 -1.38
C MET A 327 -9.94 -8.09 -1.64
N ALA A 328 -9.38 -7.47 -0.59
CA ALA A 328 -8.51 -6.30 -0.73
C ALA A 328 -7.25 -6.61 -1.56
N LEU A 329 -6.57 -7.72 -1.26
CA LEU A 329 -5.37 -8.15 -1.99
C LEU A 329 -5.67 -8.62 -3.43
N ALA A 330 -6.89 -9.12 -3.67
CA ALA A 330 -7.37 -9.49 -5.00
C ALA A 330 -7.89 -8.28 -5.81
N ASN A 331 -7.90 -7.08 -5.22
CA ASN A 331 -8.50 -5.87 -5.79
C ASN A 331 -10.00 -6.05 -6.15
N ILE A 332 -10.73 -6.76 -5.29
CA ILE A 332 -12.18 -6.99 -5.40
C ILE A 332 -12.89 -6.05 -4.41
N GLU A 333 -13.28 -4.86 -4.89
CA GLU A 333 -13.79 -3.82 -4.01
C GLU A 333 -15.25 -4.01 -3.60
N GLU A 334 -16.15 -4.37 -4.52
CA GLU A 334 -17.60 -4.37 -4.22
C GLU A 334 -18.25 -5.75 -4.33
N GLN A 335 -17.92 -6.51 -5.38
CA GLN A 335 -18.65 -7.73 -5.77
C GLN A 335 -17.72 -8.93 -5.93
N LEU A 336 -18.00 -10.01 -5.21
CA LEU A 336 -17.44 -11.33 -5.48
C LEU A 336 -18.52 -12.15 -6.19
N GLY A 337 -18.42 -12.26 -7.51
CA GLY A 337 -19.51 -12.80 -8.33
C GLY A 337 -20.80 -12.00 -8.15
N ASN A 338 -21.84 -12.64 -7.60
CA ASN A 338 -23.13 -12.00 -7.32
C ASN A 338 -23.28 -11.50 -5.87
N HIS A 339 -22.20 -11.55 -5.08
CA HIS A 339 -22.21 -11.24 -3.66
C HIS A 339 -21.60 -9.86 -3.41
N ALA A 340 -22.37 -8.97 -2.79
CA ALA A 340 -21.91 -7.67 -2.32
C ALA A 340 -21.13 -7.87 -1.01
N TRP A 341 -20.02 -8.61 -1.08
CA TRP A 341 -19.35 -9.26 0.05
C TRP A 341 -19.16 -8.35 1.26
N TYR A 342 -18.76 -7.09 1.01
CA TYR A 342 -18.52 -6.11 2.06
C TYR A 342 -19.83 -5.63 2.68
N ARG A 343 -20.83 -5.28 1.86
CA ARG A 343 -22.12 -4.78 2.33
C ARG A 343 -22.89 -5.86 3.08
N GLU A 344 -22.85 -7.10 2.59
CA GLU A 344 -23.45 -8.25 3.26
C GLU A 344 -22.80 -8.52 4.61
N GLY A 345 -21.45 -8.56 4.65
CA GLY A 345 -20.68 -8.73 5.89
C GLY A 345 -20.89 -7.59 6.89
N ALA A 346 -20.85 -6.34 6.44
CA ALA A 346 -21.02 -5.16 7.28
C ALA A 346 -22.44 -5.11 7.85
N THR A 347 -23.45 -5.43 7.04
CA THR A 347 -24.84 -5.52 7.48
C THR A 347 -25.02 -6.61 8.54
N HIS A 348 -24.38 -7.76 8.36
CA HIS A 348 -24.42 -8.82 9.37
C HIS A 348 -23.78 -8.38 10.69
N LEU A 349 -22.60 -7.75 10.64
CA LEU A 349 -21.91 -7.28 11.83
C LEU A 349 -22.70 -6.20 12.57
N VAL A 350 -23.23 -5.21 11.86
CA VAL A 350 -24.09 -4.15 12.45
C VAL A 350 -25.31 -4.75 13.15
N ARG A 351 -25.97 -5.73 12.52
CA ARG A 351 -27.19 -6.35 13.08
C ARG A 351 -26.92 -7.33 14.22
N SER A 352 -25.71 -7.86 14.34
CA SER A 352 -25.33 -8.86 15.36
C SER A 352 -24.49 -8.29 16.49
N GLN A 353 -24.15 -6.99 16.45
CA GLN A 353 -23.36 -6.36 17.49
C GLN A 353 -24.16 -6.28 18.80
N ASN A 354 -23.55 -6.71 19.91
CA ASN A 354 -24.17 -6.57 21.22
C ASN A 354 -24.27 -5.09 21.63
N GLU A 355 -25.11 -4.79 22.63
CA GLU A 355 -25.30 -3.42 23.13
C GLU A 355 -23.98 -2.77 23.55
N ARG A 356 -23.10 -3.54 24.19
CA ARG A 356 -21.77 -3.13 24.66
C ARG A 356 -20.75 -2.90 23.54
N GLY A 357 -21.08 -3.20 22.28
CA GLY A 357 -20.22 -3.02 21.13
C GLY A 357 -19.35 -4.22 20.74
N ASP A 358 -19.47 -5.34 21.46
CA ASP A 358 -18.72 -6.57 21.20
C ASP A 358 -19.47 -7.58 20.33
N TRP A 359 -18.71 -8.50 19.73
CA TRP A 359 -19.24 -9.76 19.17
C TRP A 359 -18.67 -10.94 19.93
N ARG A 360 -19.48 -11.99 20.10
CA ARG A 360 -19.00 -13.27 20.66
C ARG A 360 -18.57 -14.20 19.54
N GLY A 361 -17.49 -14.92 19.76
CA GLY A 361 -16.95 -15.89 18.82
C GLY A 361 -15.94 -16.81 19.51
N ASN A 362 -15.38 -17.75 18.75
CA ASN A 362 -14.50 -18.82 19.24
C ASN A 362 -13.23 -18.31 19.98
N GLY A 363 -12.84 -17.05 19.79
CA GLY A 363 -11.73 -16.41 20.48
C GLY A 363 -12.09 -15.56 21.70
N GLY A 364 -13.36 -15.55 22.12
CA GLY A 364 -13.87 -14.62 23.13
C GLY A 364 -14.17 -13.22 22.56
N PRO A 365 -14.70 -12.29 23.38
CA PRO A 365 -15.24 -11.03 22.90
C PRO A 365 -14.16 -10.05 22.40
N GLY A 366 -12.97 -10.01 23.02
CA GLY A 366 -11.85 -9.16 22.58
C GLY A 366 -11.40 -9.45 21.14
N PRO A 367 -10.86 -10.65 20.84
CA PRO A 367 -10.41 -11.00 19.49
C PRO A 367 -11.52 -10.96 18.44
N SER A 368 -12.73 -11.42 18.79
CA SER A 368 -13.90 -11.35 17.90
C SER A 368 -14.20 -9.91 17.50
N THR A 369 -14.19 -8.99 18.47
CA THR A 369 -14.43 -7.57 18.22
C THR A 369 -13.30 -6.91 17.45
N ALA A 370 -12.04 -7.31 17.70
CA ALA A 370 -10.90 -6.84 16.92
C ALA A 370 -11.03 -7.22 15.43
N PHE A 371 -11.37 -8.47 15.12
CA PHE A 371 -11.59 -8.91 13.72
C PHE A 371 -12.78 -8.20 13.07
N GLY A 372 -13.90 -8.06 13.78
CA GLY A 372 -15.07 -7.33 13.29
C GLY A 372 -14.77 -5.87 12.99
N LEU A 373 -14.02 -5.20 13.88
CA LEU A 373 -13.59 -3.82 13.68
C LEU A 373 -12.67 -3.68 12.47
N MET A 374 -11.71 -4.59 12.27
CA MET A 374 -10.82 -4.56 11.10
C MET A 374 -11.58 -4.81 9.78
N PHE A 375 -12.61 -5.68 9.79
CA PHE A 375 -13.51 -5.86 8.66
C PHE A 375 -14.26 -4.56 8.33
N LEU A 376 -14.98 -3.99 9.31
CA LEU A 376 -15.80 -2.78 9.11
C LEU A 376 -14.97 -1.56 8.71
N THR A 377 -13.70 -1.51 9.12
CA THR A 377 -12.79 -0.42 8.76
C THR A 377 -12.07 -0.64 7.44
N ARG A 378 -12.26 -1.78 6.76
CA ARG A 378 -11.54 -2.19 5.53
C ARG A 378 -10.03 -2.06 5.72
N ALA A 379 -9.53 -2.66 6.79
CA ALA A 379 -8.21 -2.37 7.32
C ALA A 379 -7.07 -2.77 6.36
N THR A 380 -7.21 -3.87 5.63
CA THR A 380 -6.25 -4.30 4.62
C THR A 380 -6.26 -3.35 3.42
N HIS A 381 -7.46 -2.99 2.94
CA HIS A 381 -7.62 -2.03 1.84
C HIS A 381 -6.96 -0.67 2.15
N LYS A 382 -7.16 -0.14 3.37
CA LYS A 382 -6.49 1.09 3.82
C LYS A 382 -4.96 0.96 3.84
N THR A 383 -4.45 -0.20 4.24
CA THR A 383 -3.01 -0.49 4.27
C THR A 383 -2.42 -0.47 2.85
N LEU A 384 -3.10 -1.08 1.87
CA LEU A 384 -2.73 -1.00 0.45
C LEU A 384 -2.80 0.44 -0.11
N GLY A 385 -3.77 1.23 0.36
CA GLY A 385 -3.87 2.66 0.03
C GLY A 385 -2.65 3.48 0.47
N ARG A 386 -1.99 3.10 1.59
CA ARG A 386 -0.73 3.74 2.03
C ARG A 386 0.42 3.49 1.06
N ARG A 387 0.50 2.30 0.43
CA ARG A 387 1.51 1.97 -0.60
C ARG A 387 1.36 2.81 -1.87
N ARG A 388 0.16 3.30 -2.19
CA ARG A 388 -0.06 4.23 -3.32
C ARG A 388 0.36 5.69 -3.02
N VAL A 389 0.72 6.00 -1.76
CA VAL A 389 1.20 7.33 -1.36
C VAL A 389 2.62 7.22 -0.79
N ARG A 390 3.63 7.03 -1.64
CA ARG A 390 5.01 7.55 -1.44
C ARG A 390 5.98 7.18 -2.60
N ARG A 391 6.07 8.07 -3.58
CA ARG A 391 7.36 8.71 -3.86
C ARG A 391 7.19 10.16 -3.45
N LYS A 392 7.89 10.60 -2.39
CA LYS A 392 8.01 12.03 -2.11
C LYS A 392 8.80 12.63 -3.28
N ILE A 393 8.08 13.10 -4.30
CA ILE A 393 8.64 13.96 -5.32
C ILE A 393 9.16 15.21 -4.60
N GLY A 394 10.45 15.51 -4.79
CA GLY A 394 11.12 16.60 -4.07
C GLY A 394 11.82 16.23 -2.76
N GLY A 395 12.33 15.00 -2.61
CA GLY A 395 13.08 14.54 -1.43
C GLY A 395 14.42 15.24 -1.13
N GLY A 396 14.80 16.29 -1.86
CA GLY A 396 16.12 16.93 -1.77
C GLY A 396 17.25 16.02 -2.29
N LEU A 397 18.46 16.58 -2.46
CA LEU A 397 19.65 15.80 -2.84
C LEU A 397 20.19 14.93 -1.68
N LEU A 398 19.81 15.22 -0.43
CA LEU A 398 20.30 14.55 0.79
C LEU A 398 19.46 13.35 1.25
N ALA A 399 18.52 12.85 0.44
CA ALA A 399 17.77 11.66 0.81
C ALA A 399 18.67 10.41 0.76
N GLY A 400 19.16 10.00 1.93
CA GLY A 400 20.03 8.83 2.10
C GLY A 400 19.46 7.58 1.43
N GLY A 401 20.24 7.02 0.50
CA GLY A 401 19.84 5.85 -0.29
C GLY A 401 20.23 5.89 -1.78
N ARG A 402 21.09 6.82 -2.22
CA ARG A 402 21.62 6.85 -3.59
C ARG A 402 23.13 6.73 -3.57
N GLY A 403 23.69 5.70 -4.23
CA GLY A 403 25.14 5.56 -4.43
C GLY A 403 25.78 4.25 -3.95
N LEU A 404 25.19 3.09 -4.24
CA LEU A 404 26.00 1.86 -4.31
C LEU A 404 26.66 1.82 -5.71
N PRO A 405 27.99 1.93 -5.83
CA PRO A 405 28.66 1.82 -7.12
C PRO A 405 28.48 0.40 -7.70
N ASP A 406 28.46 0.31 -9.02
CA ASP A 406 28.41 -0.97 -9.76
C ASP A 406 29.67 -1.84 -9.51
N ASP A 407 30.72 -1.26 -8.92
CA ASP A 407 31.95 -1.95 -8.52
C ASP A 407 32.27 -1.74 -7.03
N LEU A 408 32.24 -2.85 -6.27
CA LEU A 408 32.52 -2.92 -4.84
C LEU A 408 34.01 -3.13 -4.52
N SER A 409 34.88 -3.19 -5.53
CA SER A 409 36.31 -3.51 -5.38
C SER A 409 37.11 -2.50 -4.54
N SER A 410 36.56 -1.31 -4.26
CA SER A 410 37.21 -0.24 -3.50
C SER A 410 36.62 0.02 -2.11
N THR A 411 35.85 -0.93 -1.55
CA THR A 411 35.33 -0.82 -0.17
C THR A 411 36.32 -1.37 0.86
N SER A 412 36.82 -0.51 1.76
CA SER A 412 37.58 -0.96 2.94
C SER A 412 36.63 -1.21 4.11
N ILE A 413 36.69 -2.41 4.67
CA ILE A 413 35.98 -2.79 5.89
C ILE A 413 36.88 -2.44 7.08
N GLU A 414 36.48 -1.45 7.88
CA GLU A 414 37.09 -1.17 9.17
C GLU A 414 35.98 -1.21 10.24
N GLY A 415 36.09 -2.11 11.21
CA GLY A 415 35.16 -2.17 12.35
C GLY A 415 33.71 -2.56 12.03
N GLY A 416 33.46 -3.35 10.98
CA GLY A 416 32.12 -3.87 10.68
C GLY A 416 31.13 -2.85 10.09
N THR A 417 31.60 -1.66 9.72
CA THR A 417 30.80 -0.66 8.99
C THR A 417 31.44 -0.40 7.63
N VAL A 418 30.70 -0.57 6.53
CA VAL A 418 31.15 -0.17 5.20
C VAL A 418 31.15 1.36 5.15
N LYS A 419 32.32 1.98 5.30
CA LYS A 419 32.48 3.42 5.05
C LYS A 419 33.05 3.59 3.64
N GLN A 420 32.24 4.12 2.72
CA GLN A 420 32.77 4.62 1.45
C GLN A 420 33.75 5.75 1.75
N ARG A 421 34.86 5.81 1.00
CA ARG A 421 35.74 6.99 1.04
C ARG A 421 34.91 8.18 0.57
N LYS A 422 34.60 9.09 1.49
CA LYS A 422 33.96 10.36 1.14
C LYS A 422 34.82 11.06 0.10
N MET A 423 34.24 11.35 -1.07
CA MET A 423 34.90 12.19 -2.05
C MET A 423 34.97 13.60 -1.43
N THR A 424 36.17 14.10 -1.21
CA THR A 424 36.39 15.47 -0.74
C THR A 424 37.36 16.12 -1.71
N GLY A 425 36.94 17.20 -2.36
CA GLY A 425 37.77 17.89 -3.35
C GLY A 425 37.22 19.28 -3.68
N PRO A 426 38.00 20.11 -4.39
CA PRO A 426 37.55 21.40 -4.89
C PRO A 426 36.26 21.26 -5.71
N VAL A 427 35.36 22.25 -5.60
CA VAL A 427 34.07 22.26 -6.30
C VAL A 427 34.24 22.06 -7.82
N ASP A 428 35.30 22.59 -8.43
CA ASP A 428 35.56 22.39 -9.86
C ASP A 428 35.76 20.93 -10.25
N GLU A 429 36.38 20.12 -9.39
CA GLU A 429 36.59 18.69 -9.63
C GLU A 429 35.29 17.91 -9.45
N LEU A 430 34.49 18.27 -8.44
CA LEU A 430 33.17 17.70 -8.23
C LEU A 430 32.27 17.98 -9.43
N LEU A 431 32.23 19.23 -9.90
CA LEU A 431 31.47 19.62 -11.10
C LEU A 431 31.94 18.91 -12.36
N ALA A 432 33.26 18.66 -12.50
CA ALA A 432 33.80 17.90 -13.63
C ALA A 432 33.34 16.43 -13.61
N VAL A 433 33.29 15.79 -12.43
CA VAL A 433 32.74 14.44 -12.29
C VAL A 433 31.25 14.41 -12.65
N LEU A 434 30.50 15.47 -12.32
CA LEU A 434 29.08 15.58 -12.67
C LEU A 434 28.81 15.79 -14.17
N GLU A 435 29.81 16.08 -15.00
CA GLU A 435 29.64 16.15 -16.46
C GLU A 435 29.41 14.76 -17.07
N ASP A 436 29.91 13.69 -16.43
CA ASP A 436 29.72 12.32 -16.87
C ASP A 436 28.83 11.53 -15.89
N PRO A 437 27.52 11.37 -16.19
CA PRO A 437 26.61 10.62 -15.34
C PRO A 437 26.94 9.12 -15.23
N LYS A 438 27.87 8.60 -16.06
CA LYS A 438 28.34 7.22 -15.97
C LYS A 438 29.61 7.08 -15.12
N ASN A 439 30.16 8.18 -14.62
CA ASN A 439 31.32 8.13 -13.75
C ASN A 439 30.97 7.38 -12.47
N ALA A 440 31.82 6.42 -12.08
CA ALA A 440 31.62 5.62 -10.87
C ALA A 440 31.48 6.49 -9.60
N ASN A 441 32.09 7.67 -9.60
CA ASN A 441 32.06 8.63 -8.50
C ASN A 441 30.91 9.67 -8.59
N PHE A 442 29.99 9.54 -9.54
CA PHE A 442 28.96 10.55 -9.82
C PHE A 442 28.13 10.89 -8.57
N PHE A 443 27.61 9.86 -7.88
CA PHE A 443 26.79 10.06 -6.69
C PHE A 443 27.59 10.59 -5.50
N GLN A 444 28.83 10.11 -5.31
CA GLN A 444 29.71 10.68 -4.26
C GLN A 444 30.04 12.14 -4.55
N ALA A 445 30.21 12.53 -5.82
CA ALA A 445 30.43 13.92 -6.20
C ALA A 445 29.20 14.80 -5.95
N GLN A 446 27.98 14.30 -6.18
CA GLN A 446 26.74 15.01 -5.82
C GLN A 446 26.64 15.24 -4.31
N GLU A 447 26.89 14.20 -3.51
CA GLU A 447 26.84 14.29 -2.04
C GLU A 447 27.91 15.25 -1.51
N ALA A 448 29.15 15.10 -1.98
CA ALA A 448 30.26 15.97 -1.64
C ALA A 448 30.00 17.43 -2.00
N LEU A 449 29.39 17.69 -3.16
CA LEU A 449 29.03 19.04 -3.59
C LEU A 449 28.01 19.67 -2.63
N VAL A 450 27.02 18.88 -2.23
CA VAL A 450 25.98 19.34 -1.31
C VAL A 450 26.53 19.57 0.09
N GLU A 451 27.33 18.64 0.62
CA GLU A 451 28.02 18.81 1.91
C GLU A 451 28.93 20.04 1.88
N THR A 452 29.73 20.22 0.82
CA THR A 452 30.65 21.36 0.67
C THR A 452 29.93 22.70 0.75
N VAL A 453 28.75 22.81 0.14
CA VAL A 453 28.01 24.09 0.07
C VAL A 453 27.09 24.31 1.28
N ILE A 454 26.48 23.25 1.84
CA ILE A 454 25.56 23.38 2.99
C ILE A 454 26.32 23.42 4.31
N LEU A 455 27.28 22.52 4.49
CA LEU A 455 28.01 22.34 5.76
C LEU A 455 29.38 23.05 5.74
N GLY A 456 29.94 23.29 4.54
CA GLY A 456 31.22 23.94 4.34
C GLY A 456 31.11 25.42 4.00
N ASP A 457 31.50 25.80 2.78
CA ASP A 457 31.50 27.17 2.27
C ASP A 457 30.28 27.45 1.34
N PRO A 458 29.30 28.24 1.79
CA PRO A 458 28.14 28.62 0.98
C PRO A 458 28.49 29.45 -0.27
N LYS A 459 29.71 30.00 -0.36
CA LYS A 459 30.19 30.73 -1.54
C LYS A 459 30.95 29.86 -2.54
N ALA A 460 31.10 28.56 -2.28
CA ALA A 460 31.90 27.67 -3.13
C ALA A 460 31.37 27.53 -4.58
N LEU A 461 30.11 27.92 -4.84
CA LEU A 461 29.50 27.94 -6.17
C LEU A 461 29.61 29.29 -6.89
N VAL A 462 30.13 30.33 -6.23
CA VAL A 462 30.29 31.67 -6.83
C VAL A 462 31.31 31.60 -7.96
N GLY A 463 30.96 32.17 -9.12
CA GLY A 463 31.80 32.14 -10.32
C GLY A 463 31.79 30.80 -11.07
N LYS A 464 30.90 29.87 -10.73
CA LYS A 464 30.73 28.58 -11.43
C LYS A 464 29.51 28.53 -12.35
N THR A 465 28.88 29.68 -12.60
CA THR A 465 27.63 29.82 -13.36
C THR A 465 27.68 29.12 -14.71
N ASP A 466 28.69 29.39 -15.55
CA ASP A 466 28.77 28.82 -16.90
C ASP A 466 28.79 27.29 -16.90
N LYS A 467 29.54 26.69 -15.97
CA LYS A 467 29.60 25.23 -15.80
C LYS A 467 28.25 24.67 -15.37
N LEU A 468 27.59 25.32 -14.41
CA LEU A 468 26.28 24.90 -13.91
C LEU A 468 25.19 25.03 -15.00
N LEU A 469 25.23 26.07 -15.83
CA LEU A 469 24.32 26.24 -16.97
C LEU A 469 24.53 25.17 -18.04
N LYS A 470 25.78 24.78 -18.31
CA LYS A 470 26.11 23.64 -19.18
C LYS A 470 25.51 22.34 -18.63
N LEU A 471 25.68 22.06 -17.33
CA LEU A 471 25.10 20.88 -16.67
C LEU A 471 23.56 20.90 -16.71
N ALA A 472 22.94 22.07 -16.53
CA ALA A 472 21.49 22.27 -16.58
C ALA A 472 20.87 21.98 -17.94
N SER A 473 21.66 22.00 -19.02
CA SER A 473 21.19 21.76 -20.39
C SER A 473 21.46 20.33 -20.88
N THR A 474 21.95 19.44 -20.01
CA THR A 474 22.26 18.05 -20.35
C THR A 474 21.00 17.20 -20.56
N LYS A 475 21.11 16.13 -21.36
CA LYS A 475 20.01 15.17 -21.54
C LYS A 475 19.71 14.33 -20.29
N ASN A 476 20.65 14.23 -19.36
CA ASN A 476 20.50 13.42 -18.16
C ASN A 476 19.74 14.21 -17.07
N ASP A 477 18.61 13.66 -16.65
CA ASP A 477 17.71 14.32 -15.71
C ASP A 477 18.34 14.56 -14.33
N GLU A 478 19.16 13.64 -13.84
CA GLU A 478 19.79 13.72 -12.52
C GLU A 478 20.91 14.76 -12.50
N VAL A 479 21.65 14.90 -13.61
CA VAL A 479 22.61 15.99 -13.83
C VAL A 479 21.88 17.34 -13.85
N ARG A 480 20.81 17.47 -14.65
CA ARG A 480 20.00 18.69 -14.69
C ARG A 480 19.45 19.06 -13.31
N ARG A 481 18.94 18.09 -12.56
CA ARG A 481 18.43 18.30 -11.20
C ARG A 481 19.51 18.85 -10.26
N THR A 482 20.69 18.24 -10.27
CA THR A 482 21.84 18.71 -9.46
C THR A 482 22.23 20.13 -9.85
N ALA A 483 22.24 20.43 -11.14
CA ALA A 483 22.47 21.76 -11.66
C ALA A 483 21.41 22.75 -11.17
N MET A 484 20.11 22.42 -11.18
CA MET A 484 19.05 23.29 -10.64
C MET A 484 19.28 23.63 -9.16
N TRP A 485 19.62 22.63 -8.35
CA TRP A 485 19.90 22.82 -6.93
C TRP A 485 21.11 23.76 -6.70
N ALA A 486 22.18 23.57 -7.48
CA ALA A 486 23.41 24.35 -7.40
C ALA A 486 23.22 25.78 -7.94
N LEU A 487 22.52 25.95 -9.06
CA LEU A 487 22.20 27.26 -9.65
C LEU A 487 21.43 28.13 -8.65
N GLY A 488 20.47 27.56 -7.93
CA GLY A 488 19.75 28.28 -6.85
C GLY A 488 20.66 28.81 -5.75
N ARG A 489 21.86 28.24 -5.57
CA ARG A 489 22.85 28.58 -4.54
C ARG A 489 24.11 29.26 -5.09
N SER A 490 24.17 29.54 -6.39
CA SER A 490 25.29 30.23 -7.05
C SER A 490 25.43 31.70 -6.65
N GLN A 491 24.38 32.28 -6.06
CA GLN A 491 24.24 33.72 -5.78
C GLN A 491 24.24 34.61 -7.03
N ASP A 492 24.06 34.01 -8.22
CA ASP A 492 24.03 34.72 -9.49
C ASP A 492 22.59 34.82 -10.00
N ILE A 493 22.02 36.03 -9.99
CA ILE A 493 20.62 36.25 -10.40
C ILE A 493 20.38 35.97 -11.88
N THR A 494 21.42 36.00 -12.72
CA THR A 494 21.33 35.78 -14.18
C THR A 494 20.90 34.36 -14.53
N VAL A 495 20.95 33.42 -13.59
CA VAL A 495 20.53 32.01 -13.80
C VAL A 495 19.02 31.79 -13.69
N VAL A 496 18.29 32.79 -13.18
CA VAL A 496 16.85 32.70 -12.94
C VAL A 496 16.05 32.31 -14.21
N PRO A 497 16.33 32.83 -15.42
CA PRO A 497 15.65 32.40 -16.64
C PRO A 497 15.73 30.88 -16.87
N THR A 498 16.89 30.27 -16.62
CA THR A 498 17.08 28.81 -16.72
C THR A 498 16.26 28.07 -15.68
N LEU A 499 16.22 28.54 -14.43
CA LEU A 499 15.40 27.95 -13.37
C LEU A 499 13.90 28.06 -13.69
N ILE A 500 13.46 29.18 -14.28
CA ILE A 500 12.07 29.37 -14.73
C ILE A 500 11.74 28.42 -15.87
N GLN A 501 12.64 28.27 -16.85
CA GLN A 501 12.46 27.32 -17.95
C GLN A 501 12.35 25.88 -17.43
N ALA A 502 13.17 25.52 -16.44
CA ALA A 502 13.15 24.21 -15.82
C ALA A 502 11.87 23.92 -15.00
N LEU A 503 11.02 24.93 -14.75
CA LEU A 503 9.65 24.65 -14.27
C LEU A 503 8.82 23.87 -15.29
N SER A 504 9.22 23.87 -16.56
CA SER A 504 8.67 23.05 -17.65
C SER A 504 9.50 21.80 -17.96
N ASP A 505 10.45 21.42 -17.10
CA ASP A 505 11.24 20.21 -17.34
C ASP A 505 10.32 18.97 -17.41
N PRO A 506 10.55 18.06 -18.38
CA PRO A 506 9.80 16.81 -18.48
C PRO A 506 10.00 15.90 -17.25
N ASN A 507 11.15 16.00 -16.58
CA ASN A 507 11.40 15.32 -15.33
C ASN A 507 10.87 16.13 -14.15
N LEU A 508 9.95 15.53 -13.41
CA LEU A 508 9.27 16.19 -12.30
C LEU A 508 10.19 16.49 -11.11
N ASP A 509 11.22 15.67 -10.86
CA ASP A 509 12.17 15.93 -9.78
C ASP A 509 13.09 17.12 -10.12
N THR A 510 13.48 17.26 -11.38
CA THR A 510 14.19 18.45 -11.89
C THR A 510 13.33 19.70 -11.78
N MET A 511 12.05 19.61 -12.16
CA MET A 511 11.09 20.72 -12.01
C MET A 511 10.93 21.16 -10.55
N VAL A 512 10.74 20.21 -9.64
CA VAL A 512 10.59 20.50 -8.22
C VAL A 512 11.86 21.10 -7.63
N GLU A 513 13.03 20.65 -8.09
CA GLU A 513 14.30 21.24 -7.68
C GLU A 513 14.46 22.66 -8.22
N ALA A 514 14.09 22.93 -9.48
CA ALA A 514 14.06 24.27 -10.05
C ALA A 514 13.12 25.21 -9.27
N ARG A 515 11.94 24.72 -8.87
CA ARG A 515 11.03 25.44 -7.98
C ARG A 515 11.68 25.78 -6.64
N ASN A 516 12.41 24.84 -6.04
CA ASN A 516 13.10 25.06 -4.76
C ASN A 516 14.28 26.03 -4.92
N ALA A 517 15.03 25.94 -6.01
CA ALA A 517 16.10 26.84 -6.37
C ALA A 517 15.59 28.29 -6.54
N LEU A 518 14.45 28.48 -7.21
CA LEU A 518 13.80 29.78 -7.34
C LEU A 518 13.41 30.37 -5.97
N ARG A 519 12.86 29.55 -5.06
CA ARG A 519 12.55 29.98 -3.69
C ARG A 519 13.79 30.43 -2.93
N PHE A 520 14.90 29.72 -3.10
CA PHE A 520 16.17 30.03 -2.44
C PHE A 520 16.78 31.33 -2.98
N ILE A 521 16.98 31.44 -4.30
CA ILE A 521 17.63 32.60 -4.91
C ILE A 521 16.82 33.89 -4.76
N SER A 522 15.49 33.79 -4.81
CA SER A 522 14.59 34.93 -4.59
C SER A 522 14.41 35.30 -3.12
N LYS A 523 14.91 34.46 -2.19
CA LYS A 523 14.63 34.51 -0.75
C LYS A 523 13.13 34.51 -0.42
N ARG A 524 12.29 33.98 -1.32
CA ARG A 524 10.84 33.82 -1.12
C ARG A 524 10.52 32.39 -0.71
N ILE A 525 10.44 32.17 0.60
CA ILE A 525 10.23 30.82 1.18
C ILE A 525 8.95 30.18 0.63
N ASP A 526 7.85 30.91 0.46
CA ASP A 526 6.59 30.33 -0.04
C ASP A 526 6.50 30.28 -1.57
N GLY A 527 7.43 30.94 -2.28
CA GLY A 527 7.41 31.07 -3.73
C GLY A 527 6.09 31.64 -4.26
N PHE A 528 5.59 31.07 -5.36
CA PHE A 528 4.28 31.44 -5.95
C PHE A 528 3.25 30.31 -5.87
N GLY A 529 3.37 29.42 -4.88
CA GLY A 529 2.35 28.40 -4.58
C GLY A 529 2.28 27.24 -5.57
N LEU A 530 3.38 26.91 -6.26
CA LEU A 530 3.43 25.76 -7.19
C LEU A 530 3.50 24.43 -6.40
N PRO A 531 2.48 23.55 -6.45
CA PRO A 531 2.53 22.25 -5.78
C PRO A 531 3.61 21.34 -6.38
N ALA A 532 3.95 20.24 -5.70
CA ALA A 532 4.98 19.30 -6.18
C ALA A 532 4.56 18.52 -7.45
N GLN A 533 3.25 18.41 -7.69
CA GLN A 533 2.66 17.83 -8.90
C GLN A 533 1.63 18.83 -9.49
N PRO A 534 2.09 19.87 -10.21
CA PRO A 534 1.20 20.87 -10.76
C PRO A 534 0.56 20.39 -12.07
N SER A 535 -0.71 20.76 -12.29
CA SER A 535 -1.32 20.75 -13.61
C SER A 535 -0.61 21.74 -14.56
N ASP A 536 -0.77 21.55 -15.87
CA ASP A 536 -0.18 22.45 -16.87
C ASP A 536 -0.57 23.92 -16.63
N LYS A 537 -1.85 24.16 -16.29
CA LYS A 537 -2.34 25.50 -15.96
C LYS A 537 -1.68 26.10 -14.72
N GLU A 538 -1.41 25.29 -13.69
CA GLU A 538 -0.73 25.75 -12.48
C GLU A 538 0.75 26.05 -12.76
N ARG A 539 1.38 25.25 -13.62
CA ARG A 539 2.76 25.43 -14.07
C ARG A 539 2.91 26.72 -14.89
N GLU A 540 2.05 26.93 -15.88
CA GLU A 540 2.02 28.16 -16.69
C GLU A 540 1.83 29.41 -15.83
N ARG A 541 0.90 29.36 -14.86
CA ARG A 541 0.67 30.46 -13.91
C ARG A 541 1.90 30.76 -13.05
N ALA A 542 2.57 29.73 -12.55
CA ALA A 542 3.78 29.91 -11.76
C ALA A 542 4.93 30.48 -12.61
N ILE A 543 5.12 29.99 -13.83
CA ILE A 543 6.11 30.51 -14.78
C ILE A 543 5.84 31.99 -15.07
N ALA A 544 4.60 32.37 -15.35
CA ALA A 544 4.24 33.76 -15.60
C ALA A 544 4.56 34.68 -14.40
N ARG A 545 4.28 34.21 -13.17
CA ARG A 545 4.58 34.95 -11.94
C ARG A 545 6.08 35.08 -11.69
N TRP A 546 6.85 34.01 -11.91
CA TRP A 546 8.30 34.05 -11.78
C TRP A 546 8.96 34.93 -12.84
N LYS A 547 8.46 34.92 -14.10
CA LYS A 547 8.92 35.84 -15.16
C LYS A 547 8.66 37.30 -14.78
N LYS A 548 7.43 37.61 -14.34
CA LYS A 548 7.06 38.96 -13.89
C LYS A 548 7.96 39.42 -12.74
N TRP A 549 8.24 38.55 -11.78
CA TRP A 549 9.16 38.85 -10.69
C TRP A 549 10.59 39.09 -11.18
N TYR A 550 11.11 38.24 -12.07
CA TYR A 550 12.47 38.40 -12.60
C TYR A 550 12.65 39.75 -13.29
N LEU A 551 11.66 40.18 -14.08
CA LEU A 551 11.68 41.50 -14.73
C LEU A 551 11.80 42.68 -13.73
N THR A 552 11.38 42.50 -12.47
CA THR A 552 11.54 43.54 -11.43
C THR A 552 12.91 43.56 -10.75
N VAL A 553 13.71 42.51 -10.91
CA VAL A 553 14.99 42.33 -10.21
C VAL A 553 16.17 42.02 -11.14
N ARG A 554 15.94 41.95 -12.46
CA ARG A 554 16.98 41.64 -13.44
C ARG A 554 18.08 42.72 -13.45
N PRO A 555 19.34 42.33 -13.71
CA PRO A 555 20.47 43.26 -13.82
C PRO A 555 20.19 44.40 -14.83
N TYR A 556 20.79 45.57 -14.59
CA TYR A 556 20.56 46.78 -15.38
C TYR A 556 21.02 46.64 -16.84
N ASP A 557 22.09 45.88 -17.06
CA ASP A 557 22.61 45.48 -18.37
C ASP A 557 21.70 44.52 -19.15
N GLU A 558 20.72 43.87 -18.50
CA GLU A 558 19.65 43.10 -19.15
C GLU A 558 18.34 43.91 -19.33
N GLN A 559 18.31 45.17 -18.89
CA GLN A 559 17.21 46.10 -19.13
C GLN A 559 17.39 46.74 -20.50
N ASP A 560 17.17 45.95 -21.57
CA ASP A 560 16.97 46.49 -22.92
C ASP A 560 15.63 47.26 -22.93
N ASP A 561 15.67 48.48 -22.40
CA ASP A 561 14.57 49.45 -22.43
C ASP A 561 14.46 50.04 -23.84
N LEU A 562 13.85 49.29 -24.74
CA LEU A 562 13.28 49.83 -25.98
C LEU A 562 11.82 49.42 -26.23
N LEU A 563 11.17 48.65 -25.35
CA LEU A 563 9.77 48.20 -25.57
C LEU A 563 8.87 48.13 -24.31
N THR A 564 9.17 48.86 -23.23
CA THR A 564 8.15 49.11 -22.19
C THR A 564 7.30 50.33 -22.56
N VAL A 565 6.47 50.19 -23.59
CA VAL A 565 5.26 51.00 -23.77
C VAL A 565 4.09 50.05 -24.00
N GLU A 566 3.04 50.27 -23.20
CA GLU A 566 1.67 49.75 -23.27
C GLU A 566 1.32 48.41 -22.58
N GLN A 567 0.88 48.60 -21.31
CA GLN A 567 -0.31 48.07 -20.60
C GLN A 567 -0.52 46.56 -20.43
#